data_AF-A0A7C3WVP1-F1
#
_entry.id   AF-A0A7C3WVP1-F1
#
_cell.length_a   1.000
_cell.length_b   1.000
_cell.length_c   1.000
_cell.angle_alpha   90.00
_cell.angle_beta   90.00
_cell.angle_gamma   90.00
#
_symmetry.space_group_name_H-M   'P 1'
#
loop_
_entity.id
_entity.type
_entity.pdbx_description
1 polymer ?
#
loop_
_entity_poly.entity_id
_entity_poly.type
_entity_poly.pdbx_seq_one_letter_code
_entity_poly.pdbx_strand_id
1 'polypeptide(L)'
;MEESSSKGQKSCEERVDEHLKSRIADLEEFIENGDIEGLQDYHLWFDYVNEEEEEPYFRYQLSTGGPGDEFRFFCDHAFRPYRVEYWFLDWYDGANRILSGRDKDVLVKVWERLFGEPEYLRRIIERDINDL
;
A
#
# COMPACT_ATOMS: atom_id res chain seq x y z
N MET A 1 17.86 -28.08 -30.85
CA MET A 1 17.94 -27.43 -29.53
C MET A 1 17.82 -25.95 -29.80
N GLU A 2 16.62 -25.40 -29.59
CA GLU A 2 16.44 -23.95 -29.62
C GLU A 2 16.79 -23.43 -28.24
N GLU A 3 17.90 -22.68 -28.15
CA GLU A 3 18.19 -21.84 -26.99
C GLU A 3 17.16 -20.71 -26.98
N SER A 4 16.12 -20.83 -26.16
CA SER A 4 15.24 -19.69 -25.89
C SER A 4 16.02 -18.71 -25.02
N SER A 5 16.49 -17.63 -25.64
CA SER A 5 17.01 -16.44 -24.95
C SER A 5 15.99 -15.99 -23.89
N SER A 6 16.34 -16.14 -22.60
CA SER A 6 15.55 -15.55 -21.53
C SER A 6 15.71 -14.04 -21.63
N LYS A 7 14.65 -13.35 -22.05
CA LYS A 7 14.54 -11.91 -21.78
C LYS A 7 14.53 -11.78 -20.26
N GLY A 8 15.56 -11.17 -19.68
CA GLY A 8 15.64 -10.93 -18.25
C GLY A 8 14.36 -10.28 -17.75
N GLN A 9 13.85 -10.74 -16.60
CA GLN A 9 12.71 -10.13 -15.94
C GLN A 9 13.01 -8.65 -15.68
N LYS A 10 12.08 -7.76 -16.04
CA LYS A 10 12.19 -6.33 -15.73
C LYS A 10 12.28 -6.15 -14.21
N SER A 11 13.15 -5.25 -13.77
CA SER A 11 13.29 -4.88 -12.36
C SER A 11 12.01 -4.25 -11.81
N CYS A 12 11.87 -4.21 -10.49
CA CYS A 12 10.79 -3.49 -9.80
C CYS A 12 10.77 -2.02 -10.21
N GLU A 13 11.93 -1.38 -10.31
CA GLU A 13 12.04 0.03 -10.69
C GLU A 13 11.50 0.29 -12.11
N GLU A 14 11.65 -0.66 -13.04
CA GLU A 14 11.10 -0.57 -14.39
C GLU A 14 9.58 -0.84 -14.47
N ARG A 15 8.99 -1.39 -13.40
CA ARG A 15 7.59 -1.86 -13.35
C ARG A 15 6.70 -1.03 -12.42
N VAL A 16 7.28 -0.41 -11.40
CA VAL A 16 6.55 0.21 -10.28
C VAL A 16 5.52 1.25 -10.75
N ASP A 17 5.84 2.06 -11.77
CA ASP A 17 4.91 3.09 -12.25
C ASP A 17 3.69 2.50 -12.98
N GLU A 18 3.87 1.38 -13.71
CA GLU A 18 2.77 0.68 -14.38
C GLU A 18 1.84 0.02 -13.37
N HIS A 19 2.41 -0.63 -12.35
CA HIS A 19 1.64 -1.25 -11.27
C HIS A 19 0.93 -0.22 -10.42
N LEU A 20 1.63 0.84 -9.98
CA LEU A 20 1.02 1.96 -9.25
C LEU A 20 -0.18 2.51 -10.01
N LYS A 21 -0.02 2.82 -11.30
CA LYS A 21 -1.11 3.35 -12.12
C LYS A 21 -2.32 2.40 -12.16
N SER A 22 -2.08 1.09 -12.25
CA SER A 22 -3.15 0.10 -12.19
C SER A 22 -3.88 0.12 -10.84
N ARG A 23 -3.14 0.14 -9.72
CA ARG A 23 -3.73 0.18 -8.38
C ARG A 23 -4.52 1.46 -8.12
N ILE A 24 -4.00 2.61 -8.57
CA ILE A 24 -4.71 3.89 -8.46
C ILE A 24 -6.01 3.87 -9.27
N ALA A 25 -6.00 3.32 -10.48
CA ALA A 25 -7.22 3.23 -11.30
C ALA A 25 -8.30 2.40 -10.62
N ASP A 26 -7.94 1.21 -10.09
CA ASP A 26 -8.88 0.34 -9.38
C ASP A 26 -9.46 1.06 -8.14
N LEU A 27 -8.60 1.66 -7.31
CA LEU A 27 -9.02 2.37 -6.09
C LEU A 27 -9.85 3.61 -6.39
N GLU A 28 -9.51 4.36 -7.44
CA GLU A 28 -10.28 5.53 -7.87
C GLU A 28 -11.68 5.11 -8.33
N GLU A 29 -11.81 4.02 -9.07
CA GLU A 29 -13.11 3.47 -9.49
C GLU A 29 -13.99 3.12 -8.27
N PHE A 30 -13.44 2.43 -7.26
CA PHE A 30 -14.20 2.12 -6.05
C PHE A 30 -14.64 3.39 -5.31
N ILE A 31 -13.75 4.39 -5.20
CA ILE A 31 -14.06 5.65 -4.54
C ILE A 31 -15.15 6.44 -5.28
N GLU A 32 -15.08 6.51 -6.61
CA GLU A 32 -16.06 7.21 -7.44
C GLU A 32 -17.43 6.53 -7.40
N ASN A 33 -17.46 5.20 -7.36
CA ASN A 33 -18.69 4.42 -7.25
C ASN A 33 -19.23 4.31 -5.81
N GLY A 34 -18.45 4.72 -4.80
CA GLY A 34 -18.78 4.55 -3.39
C GLY A 34 -18.82 3.08 -2.94
N ASP A 35 -18.04 2.22 -3.60
CA ASP A 35 -17.99 0.78 -3.38
C ASP A 35 -17.06 0.44 -2.19
N ILE A 36 -17.62 0.52 -0.99
CA ILE A 36 -16.88 0.22 0.25
C ILE A 36 -16.55 -1.27 0.38
N GLU A 37 -17.43 -2.15 -0.08
CA GLU A 37 -17.18 -3.60 -0.07
C GLU A 37 -16.02 -3.94 -1.01
N GLY A 38 -16.01 -3.37 -2.21
CA GLY A 38 -14.89 -3.48 -3.14
C GLY A 38 -13.56 -3.03 -2.54
N LEU A 39 -13.54 -1.89 -1.82
CA LEU A 39 -12.33 -1.42 -1.11
C LEU A 39 -11.84 -2.38 0.00
N GLN A 40 -12.77 -3.03 0.71
CA GLN A 40 -12.45 -4.00 1.76
C GLN A 40 -11.91 -5.31 1.17
N ASP A 41 -12.55 -5.81 0.11
CA ASP A 41 -12.13 -7.04 -0.57
C ASP A 41 -10.84 -6.86 -1.38
N TYR A 42 -10.48 -5.61 -1.73
CA TYR A 42 -9.30 -5.31 -2.51
C TYR A 42 -7.98 -5.52 -1.74
N HIS A 43 -7.99 -5.37 -0.42
CA HIS A 43 -6.78 -5.51 0.38
C HIS A 43 -6.66 -6.90 1.03
N LEU A 44 -5.43 -7.38 1.15
CA LEU A 44 -5.12 -8.62 1.87
C LEU A 44 -4.96 -8.39 3.36
N TRP A 45 -4.26 -7.32 3.75
CA TRP A 45 -3.95 -7.06 5.15
C TRP A 45 -3.90 -5.56 5.43
N PHE A 46 -4.37 -5.17 6.63
CA PHE A 46 -4.12 -3.87 7.24
C PHE A 46 -3.53 -3.99 8.67
N ASP A 47 -2.30 -3.51 8.86
CA ASP A 47 -1.56 -3.55 10.14
C ASP A 47 -0.72 -2.28 10.39
N TYR A 48 -0.23 -2.17 11.62
CA TYR A 48 0.72 -1.13 12.03
C TYR A 48 2.13 -1.71 12.13
N VAL A 49 3.06 -1.11 11.39
CA VAL A 49 4.46 -1.49 11.38
C VAL A 49 5.27 -0.46 12.16
N ASN A 50 6.03 -0.93 13.15
CA ASN A 50 6.87 -0.10 14.01
C ASN A 50 8.21 -0.80 14.24
N GLU A 51 9.16 -0.54 13.35
CA GLU A 51 10.53 -1.07 13.43
C GLU A 51 11.45 -0.04 14.08
N GLU A 52 12.44 -0.49 14.86
CA GLU A 52 13.23 0.39 15.75
C GLU A 52 13.96 1.53 15.03
N GLU A 53 14.27 1.36 13.73
CA GLU A 53 15.07 2.31 12.94
C GLU A 53 14.27 3.00 11.82
N GLU A 54 12.99 2.66 11.65
CA GLU A 54 12.13 3.23 10.62
C GLU A 54 11.00 4.04 11.23
N GLU A 55 10.52 5.04 10.48
CA GLU A 55 9.32 5.75 10.90
C GLU A 55 8.12 4.82 10.81
N PRO A 56 7.27 4.72 11.85
CA PRO A 56 6.16 3.79 11.82
C PRO A 56 5.09 4.22 10.82
N TYR A 57 4.39 3.22 10.27
CA TYR A 57 3.35 3.42 9.27
C TYR A 57 2.25 2.37 9.40
N PHE A 58 1.09 2.68 8.85
CA PHE A 58 0.07 1.69 8.59
C PHE A 58 0.27 1.10 7.20
N ARG A 59 0.28 -0.22 7.10
CA ARG A 59 0.46 -0.94 5.84
C ARG A 59 -0.89 -1.40 5.32
N TYR A 60 -1.19 -1.04 4.09
CA TYR A 60 -2.33 -1.53 3.31
C TYR A 60 -1.79 -2.43 2.21
N GLN A 61 -1.73 -3.73 2.49
CA GLN A 61 -1.10 -4.72 1.63
C GLN A 61 -2.11 -5.29 0.63
N LEU A 62 -1.73 -5.31 -0.65
CA LEU A 62 -2.60 -5.72 -1.75
C LEU A 62 -2.22 -7.07 -2.33
N SER A 63 -0.93 -7.39 -2.34
CA SER A 63 -0.43 -8.70 -2.77
C SER A 63 0.85 -9.08 -2.05
N THR A 64 1.13 -10.39 -2.02
CA THR A 64 2.35 -10.96 -1.43
C THR A 64 3.06 -11.85 -2.45
N GLY A 65 4.40 -11.84 -2.45
CA GLY A 65 5.22 -12.71 -3.30
C GLY A 65 6.06 -11.91 -4.29
N GLY A 66 6.42 -12.53 -5.42
CA GLY A 66 7.18 -11.91 -6.50
C GLY A 66 6.37 -11.90 -7.78
N PRO A 67 5.41 -10.96 -7.95
CA PRO A 67 5.37 -9.66 -7.28
C PRO A 67 4.44 -9.56 -6.05
N GLY A 68 4.76 -8.61 -5.17
CA GLY A 68 3.96 -8.13 -4.05
C GLY A 68 3.86 -6.60 -4.10
N ASP A 69 2.82 -6.04 -3.49
CA ASP A 69 2.62 -4.59 -3.43
C ASP A 69 1.81 -4.13 -2.21
N GLU A 70 2.12 -2.91 -1.77
CA GLU A 70 1.53 -2.30 -0.59
C GLU A 70 1.56 -0.77 -0.66
N PHE A 71 0.60 -0.15 0.02
CA PHE A 71 0.63 1.28 0.35
C PHE A 71 1.00 1.45 1.82
N ARG A 72 1.89 2.40 2.11
CA ARG A 72 2.33 2.75 3.47
C ARG A 72 1.83 4.14 3.82
N PHE A 73 1.03 4.24 4.88
CA PHE A 73 0.46 5.49 5.38
C PHE A 73 1.23 5.96 6.61
N PHE A 74 1.92 7.09 6.47
CA PHE A 74 2.58 7.76 7.58
C PHE A 74 1.67 8.85 8.11
N CYS A 75 1.34 8.78 9.39
CA CYS A 75 0.29 9.56 10.00
C CYS A 75 0.82 10.46 11.12
N ASP A 76 0.15 11.59 11.33
CA ASP A 76 0.36 12.40 12.53
C ASP A 76 -0.31 11.76 13.77
N HIS A 77 -0.15 12.40 14.93
CA HIS A 77 -0.76 11.94 16.19
C HIS A 77 -2.31 11.92 16.18
N ALA A 78 -2.95 12.55 15.19
CA ALA A 78 -4.39 12.51 14.99
C ALA A 78 -4.80 11.49 13.91
N PHE A 79 -3.89 10.60 13.51
CA PHE A 79 -4.08 9.59 12.47
C PHE A 79 -4.44 10.14 11.09
N ARG A 80 -3.95 11.34 10.77
CA ARG A 80 -4.11 11.93 9.43
C ARG A 80 -2.87 11.61 8.60
N PRO A 81 -3.01 10.95 7.43
CA PRO A 81 -1.88 10.65 6.57
C PRO A 81 -1.24 11.93 6.04
N TYR A 82 0.02 12.16 6.36
CA TYR A 82 0.79 13.28 5.82
C TYR A 82 1.71 12.84 4.67
N ARG A 83 2.09 11.55 4.61
CA ARG A 83 2.81 10.91 3.51
C ARG A 83 2.20 9.54 3.20
N VAL A 84 2.10 9.23 1.91
CA VAL A 84 1.71 7.91 1.42
C VAL A 84 2.76 7.45 0.43
N GLU A 85 3.23 6.23 0.59
CA GLU A 85 4.18 5.60 -0.32
C GLU A 85 3.55 4.36 -0.93
N TYR A 86 3.83 4.12 -2.20
CA TYR A 86 3.56 2.84 -2.86
C TYR A 86 4.85 2.06 -2.98
N TRP A 87 4.82 0.80 -2.56
CA TRP A 87 5.94 -0.12 -2.62
C TRP A 87 5.59 -1.30 -3.52
N PHE A 88 6.43 -1.52 -4.52
CA PHE A 88 6.38 -2.68 -5.42
C PHE A 88 7.58 -3.57 -5.12
N LEU A 89 7.30 -4.82 -4.80
CA LEU A 89 8.26 -5.77 -4.24
C LEU A 89 8.31 -7.01 -5.13
N ASP A 90 9.49 -7.62 -5.23
CA ASP A 90 9.70 -8.94 -5.81
C ASP A 90 10.68 -9.72 -4.91
N TRP A 91 10.90 -10.99 -5.21
CA TRP A 91 11.74 -11.86 -4.37
C TRP A 91 13.18 -11.35 -4.20
N TYR A 92 13.67 -10.55 -5.15
CA TYR A 92 15.07 -10.14 -5.24
C TYR A 92 15.30 -8.62 -5.27
N ASP A 93 14.25 -7.82 -5.47
CA ASP A 93 14.34 -6.37 -5.54
C ASP A 93 13.03 -5.69 -5.11
N GLY A 94 13.06 -4.37 -4.98
CA GLY A 94 11.90 -3.55 -4.64
C GLY A 94 12.11 -2.11 -5.09
N ALA A 95 11.00 -1.42 -5.36
CA ALA A 95 10.97 -0.02 -5.77
C ALA A 95 9.77 0.68 -5.13
N ASN A 96 9.89 1.97 -4.87
CA ASN A 96 8.80 2.74 -4.27
C ASN A 96 8.59 4.10 -4.95
N ARG A 97 7.40 4.66 -4.70
CA ARG A 97 7.02 6.01 -5.08
C ARG A 97 6.36 6.72 -3.89
N ILE A 98 6.86 7.90 -3.56
CA ILE A 98 6.13 8.83 -2.69
C ILE A 98 5.01 9.46 -3.51
N LEU A 99 3.76 9.28 -3.08
CA LEU A 99 2.60 9.78 -3.81
C LEU A 99 2.43 11.29 -3.61
N SER A 100 1.95 11.94 -4.66
CA SER A 100 1.61 13.36 -4.65
C SER A 100 0.42 13.65 -5.57
N GLY A 101 -0.17 14.84 -5.44
CA GLY A 101 -1.32 15.25 -6.26
C GLY A 101 -2.48 14.26 -6.19
N ARG A 102 -3.05 13.95 -7.37
CA ARG A 102 -4.25 13.12 -7.50
C ARG A 102 -4.09 11.74 -6.87
N ASP A 103 -2.95 11.07 -7.07
CA ASP A 103 -2.73 9.72 -6.56
C ASP A 103 -2.77 9.71 -5.02
N LYS A 104 -2.14 10.72 -4.39
CA LYS A 104 -2.23 10.89 -2.93
C LYS A 104 -3.67 11.16 -2.49
N ASP A 105 -4.40 12.02 -3.20
CA ASP A 105 -5.78 12.36 -2.85
C ASP A 105 -6.72 11.14 -2.91
N VAL A 106 -6.52 10.22 -3.86
CA VAL A 106 -7.25 8.95 -3.92
C VAL A 106 -6.98 8.12 -2.66
N LEU A 107 -5.71 7.93 -2.28
CA LEU A 107 -5.36 7.11 -1.12
C LEU A 107 -5.81 7.74 0.21
N VAL A 108 -5.79 9.07 0.33
CA VAL A 108 -6.36 9.76 1.50
C VAL A 108 -7.86 9.50 1.62
N LYS A 109 -8.60 9.46 0.50
CA LYS A 109 -10.02 9.09 0.54
C LYS A 109 -10.21 7.63 0.93
N VAL A 110 -9.39 6.70 0.43
CA VAL A 110 -9.43 5.28 0.85
C VAL A 110 -9.23 5.19 2.37
N TRP A 111 -8.23 5.89 2.90
CA TRP A 111 -7.97 5.98 4.33
C TRP A 111 -9.19 6.48 5.12
N GLU A 112 -9.78 7.61 4.71
CA GLU A 112 -10.96 8.19 5.37
C GLU A 112 -12.17 7.24 5.34
N ARG A 113 -12.35 6.50 4.25
CA ARG A 113 -13.49 5.59 4.06
C ARG A 113 -13.37 4.31 4.86
N LEU A 114 -12.17 3.74 4.96
CA LEU A 114 -11.96 2.44 5.61
C LEU A 114 -11.52 2.59 7.06
N PHE A 115 -10.69 3.59 7.37
CA PHE A 115 -9.87 3.61 8.59
C PHE A 115 -9.96 4.93 9.36
N GLY A 116 -10.81 5.87 8.94
CA GLY A 116 -10.90 7.22 9.52
C GLY A 116 -11.34 7.30 10.99
N GLU A 117 -11.69 6.17 11.62
CA GLU A 117 -12.09 6.08 13.02
C GLU A 117 -10.87 5.90 13.95
N PRO A 118 -10.50 6.91 14.78
CA PRO A 118 -9.29 6.86 15.59
C PRO A 118 -9.23 5.68 16.57
N GLU A 119 -10.37 5.27 17.13
CA GLU A 119 -10.41 4.15 18.07
C GLU A 119 -10.16 2.79 17.41
N TYR A 120 -10.50 2.65 16.12
CA TYR A 120 -10.17 1.45 15.35
C TYR A 120 -8.65 1.35 15.17
N LEU A 121 -8.00 2.45 14.79
CA LEU A 121 -6.56 2.53 14.59
C LEU A 121 -5.76 2.30 15.87
N ARG A 122 -6.21 2.83 17.00
CA ARG A 122 -5.58 2.57 18.31
C ARG A 122 -5.58 1.08 18.65
N ARG A 123 -6.68 0.37 18.39
CA ARG A 123 -6.75 -1.08 18.64
C ARG A 123 -5.78 -1.87 17.77
N ILE A 124 -5.56 -1.44 16.53
CA ILE A 124 -4.55 -2.06 15.64
C ILE A 124 -3.16 -1.88 16.22
N ILE A 125 -2.81 -0.65 16.61
CA ILE A 125 -1.52 -0.36 17.23
C ILE A 125 -1.33 -1.20 18.51
N GLU A 126 -2.33 -1.23 19.38
CA GLU A 126 -2.28 -2.00 20.62
C GLU A 126 -2.12 -3.50 20.35
N ARG A 127 -2.80 -4.05 19.35
CA ARG A 127 -2.64 -5.45 18.95
C ARG A 127 -1.20 -5.71 18.47
N ASP A 128 -0.74 -4.93 17.50
CA ASP A 128 0.51 -5.21 16.78
C ASP A 128 1.76 -4.92 17.63
N ILE A 129 1.68 -4.01 18.61
CA ILE A 129 2.77 -3.79 19.59
C ILE A 129 2.83 -4.91 20.64
N ASN A 130 1.67 -5.45 21.07
CA ASN A 130 1.63 -6.45 22.14
C ASN A 130 1.89 -7.89 21.66
N ASP A 131 1.89 -8.12 20.35
CA ASP A 131 2.22 -9.40 19.72
C ASP A 131 3.73 -9.59 19.46
N LEU A 132 4.58 -8.65 19.91
CA LEU A 132 6.06 -8.70 19.92
C LEU A 132 6.61 -9.14 21.29
#